data_AF-E4NSG9-F1
#
_entry.id   AF-E4NSG9-F1
#
_cell.length_a   1.000
_cell.length_b   1.000
_cell.length_c   1.000
_cell.angle_alpha   90.00
_cell.angle_beta   90.00
_cell.angle_gamma   90.00
#
_symmetry.space_group_name_H-M   'P 1'
#
loop_
_entity.id
_entity.type
_entity.pdbx_description
1 polymer ?
#
loop_
_entity_poly.entity_id
_entity_poly.type
_entity_poly.pdbx_seq_one_letter_code
_entity_poly.pdbx_strand_id
1 'polypeptide(L)' 'MAERFDQHAVRHKMKLLTDDGDVTLYENRDDVPCPACGDPFDRILLTQRKTHSFDVAGNSKFCVTDEDDRLVVCTHR' A
#
# COMPACT_ATOMS: atom_id res chain seq x y z
N MET A 1 17.08 1.60 -4.83
CA MET A 1 16.54 0.23 -4.91
C MET A 1 15.33 0.22 -4.01
N ALA A 2 14.12 0.23 -4.56
CA ALA A 2 12.94 0.01 -3.75
C ALA A 2 12.96 -1.46 -3.32
N GLU A 3 12.90 -1.71 -2.01
CA GLU A 3 12.76 -3.07 -1.51
C GLU A 3 11.33 -3.50 -1.77
N ARG A 4 11.16 -4.55 -2.58
CA ARG A 4 9.84 -5.04 -2.98
C ARG A 4 9.00 -5.32 -1.75
N PHE A 5 7.85 -4.68 -1.67
CA PHE A 5 6.97 -4.86 -0.52
C PHE A 5 6.39 -6.28 -0.47
N ASP A 6 6.85 -7.09 0.48
CA ASP A 6 6.38 -8.46 0.68
C ASP A 6 5.07 -8.52 1.46
N GLN A 7 3.95 -8.27 0.78
CA GLN A 7 2.60 -8.37 1.37
C GLN A 7 2.36 -9.72 2.08
N HIS A 8 2.97 -10.81 1.60
CA HIS A 8 2.82 -12.14 2.21
C HIS A 8 3.48 -12.23 3.59
N ALA A 9 4.60 -11.52 3.80
CA ALA A 9 5.29 -11.49 5.09
C ALA A 9 4.50 -10.71 6.15
N VAL A 10 3.76 -9.69 5.70
CA VAL A 10 3.07 -8.74 6.60
C VAL A 10 1.54 -8.88 6.58
N ARG A 11 0.97 -9.81 5.79
CA ARG A 11 -0.48 -10.04 5.74
C ARG A 11 -1.11 -10.32 7.10
N HIS A 12 -0.36 -10.96 8.00
CA HIS A 12 -0.84 -11.30 9.35
C HIS A 12 -0.92 -10.07 10.27
N LYS A 13 -0.20 -9.01 9.93
CA LYS A 13 -0.14 -7.72 10.64
C LYS A 13 -1.12 -6.69 10.07
N MET A 14 -1.79 -7.02 8.98
CA MET A 14 -2.67 -6.11 8.25
C MET A 14 -4.07 -6.67 8.19
N LYS A 15 -5.03 -5.76 8.12
CA LYS A 15 -6.40 -6.14 7.79
C LYS A 15 -6.64 -5.93 6.32
N LEU A 16 -7.07 -6.98 5.64
CA LEU A 16 -7.61 -6.85 4.30
C LEU A 16 -8.92 -6.06 4.35
N LEU A 17 -8.97 -4.92 3.66
CA LEU A 17 -10.19 -4.13 3.50
C LEU A 17 -10.93 -4.52 2.22
N THR A 18 -10.20 -4.73 1.13
CA THR A 18 -10.77 -5.06 -0.19
C THR A 18 -9.78 -5.88 -0.98
N ASP A 19 -10.28 -6.88 -1.69
CA ASP A 19 -9.56 -7.66 -2.69
C ASP A 19 -10.48 -7.86 -3.89
N ASP A 20 -10.20 -7.16 -4.99
CA ASP A 20 -10.97 -7.20 -6.24
C ASP A 20 -10.22 -7.98 -7.34
N GLY A 21 -9.17 -8.73 -6.97
CA GLY A 21 -8.27 -9.47 -7.87
C GLY A 21 -7.20 -8.60 -8.53
N ASP A 22 -7.60 -7.46 -9.11
CA ASP A 22 -6.64 -6.50 -9.69
C ASP A 22 -6.08 -5.52 -8.65
N VAL A 23 -6.88 -5.25 -7.61
CA VAL A 23 -6.62 -4.24 -6.59
C VAL A 23 -6.81 -4.88 -5.22
N THR A 24 -5.82 -4.70 -4.37
CA THR A 24 -5.86 -5.17 -2.99
C THR A 24 -5.56 -4.01 -2.06
N LEU A 25 -6.44 -3.75 -1.10
CA LEU A 25 -6.30 -2.69 -0.11
C LEU A 25 -6.18 -3.30 1.28
N TYR A 26 -5.12 -2.91 1.98
CA TYR A 26 -4.86 -3.28 3.36
C TYR A 26 -4.84 -2.06 4.27
N GLU A 27 -5.33 -2.26 5.50
CA GLU A 27 -5.17 -1.33 6.61
C GLU A 27 -4.08 -1.85 7.54
N ASN A 28 -3.12 -0.98 7.84
CA ASN A 28 -2.06 -1.28 8.77
C ASN A 28 -2.60 -1.29 10.19
N ARG A 29 -2.30 -2.35 10.94
CA ARG A 29 -2.70 -2.50 12.35
C ARG A 29 -1.52 -2.66 13.30
N ASP A 30 -0.32 -2.81 12.75
CA ASP A 30 0.87 -3.25 13.46
C ASP A 30 2.09 -2.39 13.07
N ASP A 31 1.83 -1.13 12.71
CA ASP A 31 2.86 -0.12 12.34
C ASP A 31 3.89 -0.62 11.32
N VAL A 32 3.45 -1.38 10.31
CA VAL A 32 4.34 -1.85 9.25
C VAL A 32 4.93 -0.66 8.46
N PRO A 33 6.25 -0.64 8.21
CA PRO A 33 6.90 0.44 7.49
C PRO A 33 6.53 0.46 6.00
N CYS A 34 6.47 1.67 5.44
CA CYS A 34 6.28 1.88 4.02
C CYS A 34 7.57 1.57 3.25
N PRO A 35 7.49 0.85 2.12
CA PRO A 35 8.66 0.54 1.29
C PRO A 35 9.31 1.77 0.65
N ALA A 36 8.59 2.90 0.56
CA ALA A 36 9.08 4.11 -0.11
C ALA A 36 9.87 5.04 0.84
N CYS A 37 9.30 5.33 2.01
CA CYS A 37 9.87 6.28 2.97
C CYS A 37 10.39 5.63 4.26
N GLY A 38 9.99 4.38 4.55
CA GLY A 38 10.31 3.69 5.79
C GLY A 38 9.39 4.03 6.97
N ASP A 39 8.56 5.07 6.88
CA ASP A 39 7.62 5.43 7.94
C ASP A 39 6.41 4.49 7.99
N PRO A 40 5.81 4.27 9.18
CA PRO A 40 4.56 3.53 9.29
C PRO A 40 3.46 4.22 8.46
N PHE A 41 2.74 3.42 7.69
CA PHE A 41 1.61 3.88 6.88
C PHE A 41 0.28 3.49 7.54
N ASP A 42 -0.80 4.20 7.24
CA ASP A 42 -2.14 3.83 7.70
C ASP A 42 -2.77 2.77 6.77
N ARG A 43 -2.64 2.95 5.46
CA ARG A 43 -3.21 2.05 4.44
C ARG A 43 -2.24 1.82 3.28
N ILE A 44 -2.31 0.65 2.68
CA ILE A 44 -1.55 0.31 1.49
C ILE A 44 -2.46 -0.31 0.43
N LEU A 45 -2.40 0.25 -0.77
CA LEU A 45 -3.07 -0.21 -1.96
C LEU A 45 -2.03 -0.84 -2.89
N LEU A 46 -2.30 -2.06 -3.31
CA LEU A 46 -1.52 -2.82 -4.27
C LEU A 46 -2.40 -2.98 -5.51
N THR A 47 -1.94 -2.52 -6.66
CA THR A 47 -2.71 -2.64 -7.91
C THR A 47 -1.80 -3.05 -9.06
N GLN A 48 -2.24 -4.03 -9.85
CA GLN A 48 -1.57 -4.41 -11.10
C GLN A 48 -2.00 -3.51 -12.26
N ARG A 49 -2.99 -2.63 -12.05
CA ARG A 49 -3.48 -1.70 -13.08
C ARG A 49 -2.48 -0.56 -13.24
N LYS A 50 -2.17 -0.22 -14.49
CA LYS A 50 -1.33 0.95 -14.84
C LYS A 50 -1.93 2.29 -14.41
N THR A 51 -3.25 2.34 -14.27
CA THR A 51 -3.98 3.54 -13.86
C THR A 51 -5.02 3.14 -12.81
N HIS A 52 -4.98 3.80 -11.66
CA HIS A 52 -5.98 3.62 -10.61
C HIS A 52 -6.30 4.97 -9.97
N SER A 53 -7.57 5.33 -9.94
CA SER A 53 -8.07 6.52 -9.24
C SER A 53 -8.65 6.08 -7.91
N PHE A 54 -8.26 6.74 -6.82
CA PHE A 54 -8.81 6.51 -5.49
C PHE A 54 -9.12 7.83 -4.84
N ASP A 55 -10.14 7.84 -3.99
CA ASP A 55 -10.50 9.01 -3.21
C ASP A 55 -9.57 9.11 -1.99
N VAL A 56 -8.86 10.23 -1.88
CA VAL A 56 -7.96 10.50 -0.76
C VAL A 56 -8.76 11.32 0.25
N ALA A 57 -9.38 10.64 1.20
CA ALA A 57 -10.08 11.33 2.28
C ALA A 57 -9.05 11.98 3.24
N GLY A 58 -8.73 13.25 3.05
CA GLY A 58 -8.01 14.10 4.03
C GLY A 58 -6.69 14.73 3.58
N ASN A 59 -5.95 15.32 4.54
CA ASN A 59 -4.60 15.90 4.40
C ASN A 59 -3.51 14.82 4.48
N SER A 60 -3.70 13.72 3.75
CA SER A 60 -2.86 12.54 3.91
C SER A 60 -1.70 12.57 2.92
N LYS A 61 -0.47 12.38 3.41
CA LYS A 61 0.68 12.16 2.53
C LYS A 61 0.55 10.77 1.93
N PHE A 62 0.97 10.58 0.69
CA PHE A 62 1.01 9.26 0.09
C PHE A 62 2.34 9.04 -0.61
N CYS A 63 2.80 7.80 -0.52
CA CYS A 63 4.00 7.32 -1.16
C CYS A 63 3.59 6.35 -2.27
N VAL A 64 4.12 6.57 -3.46
CA VAL A 64 3.89 5.69 -4.62
C VAL A 64 5.21 5.01 -4.96
N THR A 65 5.19 3.69 -5.05
CA THR A 65 6.31 2.88 -5.52
C THR A 65 5.85 2.11 -6.73
N ASP A 66 6.59 2.27 -7.82
CA ASP A 66 6.44 1.45 -9.01
C ASP A 66 7.36 0.25 -8.88
N GLU A 67 6.77 -0.94 -8.88
CA GLU A 67 7.45 -2.23 -8.68
C GLU A 67 7.42 -3.05 -9.98
N ASP A 68 7.50 -2.38 -11.14
CA ASP A 68 7.46 -2.90 -12.53
C ASP A 68 6.20 -3.73 -12.89
N ASP A 69 5.88 -4.75 -12.11
CA ASP A 69 4.71 -5.63 -12.23
C ASP A 69 3.44 -5.05 -11.58
N ARG A 70 3.59 -4.06 -10.69
CA ARG A 70 2.48 -3.47 -9.93
C ARG A 70 2.83 -2.10 -9.35
N LEU A 71 1.80 -1.31 -9.10
CA LEU A 71 1.88 -0.08 -8.34
C LEU A 71 1.52 -0.32 -6.88
N VAL A 72 2.32 0.27 -5.99
CA VAL A 72 2.13 0.24 -4.55
C VAL A 72 1.92 1.66 -4.05
N VAL A 73 0.79 1.91 -3.42
CA VAL A 73 0.44 3.22 -2.88
C VAL A 73 0.23 3.10 -1.38
N CYS A 74 1.06 3.78 -0.60
CA CYS A 74 0.92 3.86 0.85
C CYS A 74 0.37 5.23 1.24
N THR A 75 -0.58 5.27 2.17
CA THR A 75 -1.14 6.50 2.72
C THR A 75 -0.69 6.67 4.15
N HIS A 76 -0.26 7.87 4.50
CA HIS A 76 0.23 8.28 5.81
C HIS A 76 -0.60 9.45 6.34
N ARG A 77 -0.86 9.45 7.64
CA ARG A 77 -1.51 10.54 8.36
C ARG A 77 -0.53 11.41 9.15
#